data_AF-A0A538R078-F1
#
_entry.id   AF-A0A538R078-F1
#
_cell.length_a   1.000
_cell.length_b   1.000
_cell.length_c   1.000
_cell.angle_alpha   90.00
_cell.angle_beta   90.00
_cell.angle_gamma   90.00
#
_symmetry.space_group_name_H-M   'P 1'
#
loop_
_entity.id
_entity.type
_entity.pdbx_description
1 polymer ?
#
loop_
_entity_poly.entity_id
_entity_poly.type
_entity_poly.pdbx_seq_one_letter_code
_entity_poly.pdbx_strand_id
1 'polypeptide(L)' 'MSDYALNQVLYAKAREHKMIESIGADEVAGYDLSAEERAALADGDLDALFRLGANPYLIRRVFRRRFAL' A
#
# COMPACT_ATOMS: atom_id res chain seq x y z
N MET A 1 -1.36 16.19 3.78
CA MET A 1 -2.32 15.77 2.74
C MET A 1 -1.67 14.63 1.94
N SER A 2 -1.41 13.49 2.59
CA SER A 2 -0.61 12.37 2.05
C SER A 2 -1.46 11.11 1.82
N ASP A 3 -2.43 10.91 2.73
CA ASP A 3 -3.35 9.78 2.76
C ASP A 3 -4.12 9.61 1.43
N TYR A 4 -4.35 10.71 0.70
CA TYR A 4 -5.02 10.67 -0.59
C TYR A 4 -4.19 9.96 -1.66
N ALA A 5 -2.89 10.27 -1.76
CA ALA A 5 -1.98 9.63 -2.71
C ALA A 5 -1.80 8.14 -2.36
N LEU A 6 -1.62 7.84 -1.08
CA LEU A 6 -1.53 6.46 -0.59
C LEU A 6 -2.78 5.65 -0.93
N ASN A 7 -3.97 6.19 -0.67
CA ASN A 7 -5.23 5.53 -0.99
C ASN A 7 -5.47 5.40 -2.51
N GLN A 8 -4.99 6.34 -3.33
CA GLN A 8 -5.05 6.21 -4.79
C GLN A 8 -4.21 5.03 -5.30
N VAL A 9 -2.99 4.86 -4.80
CA VAL A 9 -2.14 3.71 -5.13
C VAL A 9 -2.86 2.42 -4.79
N LEU A 10 -3.35 2.31 -3.56
CA LEU A 10 -4.04 1.09 -3.11
C LEU A 10 -5.33 0.84 -3.91
N TYR A 11 -6.05 1.89 -4.30
CA TYR A 11 -7.24 1.77 -5.14
C TYR A 11 -6.92 1.27 -6.55
N ALA A 12 -5.85 1.79 -7.17
CA ALA A 12 -5.38 1.34 -8.47
C ALA A 12 -4.98 -0.14 -8.42
N LYS A 13 -4.20 -0.54 -7.42
CA LYS A 13 -3.78 -1.93 -7.22
C LYS A 13 -4.95 -2.86 -6.91
N ALA A 14 -5.92 -2.40 -6.10
CA ALA A 14 -7.12 -3.18 -5.75
C ALA A 14 -8.00 -3.50 -6.98
N ARG A 15 -7.91 -2.71 -8.05
CA ARG A 15 -8.61 -2.94 -9.33
C ARG A 15 -7.93 -3.97 -10.23
N GLU A 16 -6.66 -4.29 -9.99
CA GLU A 16 -5.97 -5.34 -10.75
C GLU A 16 -6.43 -6.75 -10.34
N HIS A 17 -7.24 -6.86 -9.27
CA HIS A 17 -7.78 -8.12 -8.74
C HIS A 17 -6.70 -9.16 -8.41
N LYS A 18 -5.48 -8.71 -8.16
CA LYS A 18 -4.33 -9.53 -7.74
C LYS A 18 -3.88 -9.10 -6.37
N MET A 19 -3.74 -10.07 -5.47
CA MET A 19 -3.13 -9.83 -4.17
C MET A 19 -1.60 -9.91 -4.32
N ILE A 20 -0.90 -8.91 -3.80
CA ILE A 20 0.55 -8.77 -3.87
C ILE A 20 1.16 -8.73 -2.46
N GLU A 21 2.46 -8.93 -2.35
CA GLU A 21 3.17 -8.88 -1.07
C GLU A 21 3.85 -7.52 -0.86
N SER A 22 4.20 -6.82 -1.94
CA SER A 22 4.93 -5.55 -1.94
C SER A 22 4.56 -4.74 -3.18
N ILE A 23 4.72 -3.41 -3.10
CA ILE A 23 4.63 -2.50 -4.24
C ILE A 23 5.97 -1.76 -4.35
N GLY A 24 6.68 -1.97 -5.46
CA GLY A 24 8.01 -1.40 -5.67
C GLY A 24 8.00 0.11 -5.89
N ALA A 25 9.14 0.76 -5.65
CA ALA A 25 9.32 2.20 -5.83
C ALA A 25 8.97 2.68 -7.25
N ASP A 26 9.29 1.88 -8.27
CA ASP A 26 9.00 2.18 -9.68
C ASP A 26 7.48 2.21 -9.97
N GLU A 27 6.71 1.39 -9.25
CA GLU A 27 5.24 1.31 -9.41
C GLU A 27 4.53 2.52 -8.80
N VAL A 28 5.20 3.24 -7.89
CA VAL A 28 4.63 4.40 -7.18
C VAL A 28 5.34 5.71 -7.50
N ALA A 29 6.30 5.71 -8.44
CA ALA A 29 7.09 6.89 -8.80
C ALA A 29 6.22 8.08 -9.27
N GLY A 30 5.04 7.80 -9.84
CA GLY A 30 4.07 8.82 -10.27
C GLY A 30 3.16 9.38 -9.18
N TYR A 31 3.29 8.91 -7.93
CA TYR A 31 2.47 9.36 -6.81
C TYR A 31 3.29 10.21 -5.83
N ASP A 32 2.64 11.25 -5.30
CA ASP A 32 3.21 12.12 -4.28
C ASP A 32 3.16 11.45 -2.90
N LEU A 33 3.99 10.43 -2.73
CA LEU A 33 4.16 9.68 -1.48
C LEU A 33 5.41 10.14 -0.74
N SER A 34 5.27 10.24 0.58
CA SER A 34 6.37 10.38 1.53
C SER A 34 7.31 9.16 1.49
N ALA A 35 8.51 9.33 2.03
CA ALA A 35 9.48 8.25 2.14
C ALA A 35 8.95 7.08 3.01
N GLU A 36 8.21 7.40 4.07
CA GLU A 36 7.63 6.41 4.98
C GLU A 36 6.56 5.55 4.31
N GLU A 37 5.67 6.17 3.52
CA GLU A 37 4.66 5.45 2.74
C GLU A 37 5.28 4.56 1.67
N ARG A 38 6.31 5.04 0.97
CA ARG A 38 7.02 4.24 -0.03
C ARG A 38 7.68 3.01 0.61
N ALA A 39 8.30 3.18 1.78
CA ALA A 39 8.89 2.08 2.53
C ALA A 39 7.82 1.07 2.97
N ALA A 40 6.71 1.54 3.57
CA ALA A 40 5.62 0.68 4.01
C ALA A 40 4.99 -0.13 2.86
N LEU A 41 4.85 0.47 1.67
CA LEU A 41 4.36 -0.20 0.48
C LEU A 41 5.37 -1.22 -0.06
N ALA A 42 6.67 -0.90 -0.07
CA ALA A 42 7.73 -1.78 -0.53
C ALA A 42 7.93 -3.00 0.38
N ASP A 43 7.83 -2.81 1.69
CA ASP A 43 7.97 -3.89 2.67
C ASP A 43 6.68 -4.68 2.89
N GLY A 44 5.54 -4.18 2.39
CA GLY A 44 4.23 -4.75 2.67
C GLY A 44 3.84 -4.64 4.15
N ASP A 45 4.35 -3.62 4.85
CA ASP A 45 4.12 -3.38 6.27
C ASP A 45 2.70 -2.86 6.50
N LEU A 46 1.77 -3.79 6.75
CA LEU A 46 0.36 -3.49 6.95
C LEU A 46 0.15 -2.58 8.15
N ASP A 47 0.90 -2.76 9.24
CA ASP A 47 0.74 -1.98 10.46
C ASP A 47 1.22 -0.55 10.26
N ALA A 48 2.30 -0.33 9.52
CA ALA A 48 2.71 1.00 9.08
C ALA A 48 1.64 1.65 8.18
N LEU A 49 1.11 0.93 7.20
CA LEU A 49 0.04 1.43 6.32
C LEU A 49 -1.21 1.86 7.12
N PHE A 50 -1.60 1.09 8.14
CA PHE A 50 -2.70 1.48 9.03
C PHE A 50 -2.40 2.77 9.80
N ARG A 51 -1.19 2.92 10.35
CA ARG A 51 -0.79 4.13 11.09
C ARG A 51 -0.70 5.36 10.20
N LEU A 52 -0.31 5.19 8.94
CA LEU A 52 -0.22 6.23 7.92
C LEU A 52 -1.59 6.64 7.35
N GLY A 53 -2.70 6.10 7.86
CA GLY A 53 -4.04 6.50 7.46
C GLY A 53 -4.52 5.85 6.14
N ALA A 54 -3.86 4.79 5.66
CA ALA A 54 -4.39 4.05 4.53
C ALA A 54 -5.70 3.34 4.88
N ASN A 55 -6.58 3.23 3.90
CA ASN A 55 -7.90 2.66 4.07
C ASN A 55 -7.81 1.15 4.38
N PRO A 56 -8.32 0.69 5.55
CA PRO A 56 -8.31 -0.70 5.95
C PRO A 56 -8.85 -1.69 4.90
N TYR A 57 -9.88 -1.28 4.17
CA TYR A 57 -10.49 -2.11 3.15
C TYR A 57 -9.57 -2.30 1.95
N LEU A 58 -8.88 -1.25 1.52
CA LEU A 58 -7.96 -1.32 0.38
C LEU A 58 -6.71 -2.13 0.74
N ILE A 59 -6.16 -1.96 1.94
CA ILE A 59 -5.02 -2.77 2.43
C ILE A 59 -5.36 -4.26 2.32
N ARG A 60 -6.51 -4.69 2.85
CA ARG A 60 -6.95 -6.10 2.83
C ARG A 60 -7.21 -6.65 1.42
N ARG A 61 -7.52 -5.77 0.46
CA ARG A 61 -7.80 -6.15 -0.93
C ARG A 61 -6.54 -6.23 -1.79
N VAL A 62 -5.53 -5.43 -1.46
CA VAL A 62 -4.25 -5.35 -2.18
C VAL A 62 -3.25 -6.36 -1.63
N PHE A 63 -3.07 -6.42 -0.31
CA PHE A 63 -1.99 -7.19 0.27
C PHE A 63 -2.42 -8.60 0.69
N ARG A 64 -1.62 -9.59 0.31
CA ARG A 64 -1.75 -10.95 0.81
C ARG A 64 -1.29 -10.98 2.28
N ARG A 65 -2.22 -11.28 3.19
CA ARG A 65 -1.89 -11.45 4.60
C ARG A 65 -0.96 -12.67 4.75
N ARG A 66 0.32 -12.42 5.03
CA ARG A 66 1.24 -13.46 5.49
C ARG A 66 0.84 -13.77 6.93
N PHE A 67 0.15 -14.88 7.14
CA PHE A 67 0.16 -15.49 8.46
C PHE A 67 1.59 -15.98 8.66
N ALA A 68 2.33 -15.37 9.58
CA ALA A 68 3.56 -15.98 10.05
C ALA A 68 3.18 -17.37 10.60
N LEU A 69 3.76 -18.41 9.99
CA LEU A 69 3.73 -19.78 10.51
C LEU A 69 4.68 -19.90 11.69
#